data_AF-A0A965YZB0-F1
#
_entry.id   AF-A0A965YZB0-F1
#
_cell.length_a   1.000
_cell.length_b   1.000
_cell.length_c   1.000
_cell.angle_alpha   90.00
_cell.angle_beta   90.00
_cell.angle_gamma   90.00
#
_symmetry.space_group_name_H-M   'P 1'
#
loop_
_entity.id
_entity.type
_entity.pdbx_description
1 polymer ?
#
loop_
_entity_poly.entity_id
_entity_poly.type
_entity_poly.pdbx_seq_one_letter_code
_entity_poly.pdbx_strand_id
1 'polypeptide(L)'
;MHDLIIKNAAQVVTCSGFEGKRGREMNDLRVIENGTVIVTQGIISHVLKQGEPLPVNLNDYNVIDATGKALLPGFVDPHTHFVFGGYREEEFSWRMRGDSYMAIMERGGGIVSTTRATRKATEEELVDTGRQRLDAMLRLGITTLEGKSGYGLDRETELKQLRVMQRLNDIHPMDVVSTYMGAHAVPQEWKGREDAFIDFQIEAMLPLVAKERLAEAADIFCEKGVFSINQSRRYLLAAASHGLKPKMHADEIVSLGGAELAAELHCLSADHLLQASDEGIAALAATGTVATLLPLTA
;
A
#
# COMPACT_ATOMS: atom_id res chain seq x y z
N MET A 1 -6.02 -25.04 -6.80
CA MET A 1 -6.47 -24.17 -7.91
C MET A 1 -6.61 -25.06 -9.14
N HIS A 2 -7.70 -24.98 -9.89
CA HIS A 2 -7.86 -25.80 -11.11
C HIS A 2 -7.16 -25.13 -12.29
N ASP A 3 -6.60 -25.94 -13.17
CA ASP A 3 -6.03 -25.50 -14.44
C ASP A 3 -7.12 -24.83 -15.31
N LEU A 4 -6.78 -23.70 -15.92
CA LEU A 4 -7.73 -22.80 -16.58
C LEU A 4 -7.24 -22.36 -17.96
N ILE A 5 -8.15 -22.31 -18.93
CA ILE A 5 -7.94 -21.69 -20.24
C ILE A 5 -8.98 -20.60 -20.42
N ILE A 6 -8.54 -19.36 -20.64
CA ILE A 6 -9.41 -18.22 -20.99
C ILE A 6 -9.19 -17.93 -22.47
N LYS A 7 -10.14 -18.33 -23.33
CA LYS A 7 -10.02 -18.23 -24.79
C LYS A 7 -10.83 -17.06 -25.36
N ASN A 8 -10.51 -16.67 -26.59
CA ASN A 8 -11.27 -15.71 -27.38
C ASN A 8 -11.42 -14.32 -26.73
N ALA A 9 -10.52 -13.93 -25.82
CA ALA A 9 -10.54 -12.58 -25.28
C ALA A 9 -10.32 -11.58 -26.42
N ALA A 10 -11.20 -10.59 -26.56
CA ALA A 10 -11.07 -9.58 -27.60
C ALA A 10 -9.70 -8.87 -27.47
N GLN A 11 -9.32 -8.56 -26.23
CA GLN A 11 -8.01 -8.03 -25.89
C GLN A 11 -7.46 -8.74 -24.65
N VAL A 12 -6.19 -9.13 -24.71
CA VAL A 12 -5.40 -9.54 -23.53
C VAL A 12 -4.38 -8.44 -23.26
N VAL A 13 -4.55 -7.72 -22.16
CA VAL A 13 -3.60 -6.72 -21.69
C VAL A 13 -2.57 -7.43 -20.83
N THR A 14 -1.31 -7.41 -21.24
CA THR A 14 -0.27 -8.18 -20.52
C THR A 14 0.47 -7.35 -19.48
N CYS A 15 0.60 -6.03 -19.71
CA CYS A 15 1.52 -5.18 -18.95
C CYS A 15 2.94 -5.77 -18.83
N SER A 16 3.35 -6.63 -19.78
CA SER A 16 4.55 -7.45 -19.62
C SER A 16 5.84 -6.62 -19.52
N GLY A 17 6.83 -7.16 -18.81
CA GLY A 17 8.11 -6.52 -18.51
C GLY A 17 8.69 -7.08 -17.22
N PHE A 18 9.93 -6.71 -16.91
CA PHE A 18 10.60 -7.07 -15.65
C PHE A 18 10.90 -5.85 -14.78
N GLU A 19 10.47 -4.66 -15.23
CA GLU A 19 10.70 -3.39 -14.57
C GLU A 19 9.43 -2.53 -14.65
N GLY A 20 9.29 -1.58 -13.72
CA GLY A 20 8.20 -0.60 -13.75
C GLY A 20 8.36 0.36 -14.93
N LYS A 21 7.31 0.53 -15.72
CA LYS A 21 7.28 1.43 -16.89
C LYS A 21 7.34 2.89 -16.44
N ARG A 22 8.11 3.72 -17.16
CA ARG A 22 8.31 5.14 -16.81
C ARG A 22 8.04 6.09 -17.98
N GLY A 23 7.59 7.29 -17.67
CA GLY A 23 7.38 8.35 -18.67
C GLY A 23 6.52 7.87 -19.85
N ARG A 24 7.07 7.94 -21.07
CA ARG A 24 6.33 7.56 -22.28
C ARG A 24 5.98 6.07 -22.34
N GLU A 25 6.74 5.21 -21.68
CA GLU A 25 6.49 3.75 -21.67
C GLU A 25 5.19 3.39 -20.95
N MET A 26 4.70 4.25 -20.04
CA MET A 26 3.43 4.05 -19.36
C MET A 26 2.23 4.03 -20.33
N ASN A 27 2.40 4.54 -21.56
CA ASN A 27 1.38 4.47 -22.62
C ASN A 27 1.36 3.12 -23.35
N ASP A 28 2.38 2.28 -23.20
CA ASP A 28 2.42 0.96 -23.82
C ASP A 28 1.84 -0.09 -22.88
N LEU A 29 0.61 -0.54 -23.12
CA LEU A 29 -0.04 -1.60 -22.32
C LEU A 29 0.34 -3.02 -22.76
N ARG A 30 1.01 -3.18 -23.91
CA ARG A 30 1.30 -4.47 -24.56
C ARG A 30 0.06 -5.35 -24.71
N VAL A 31 -0.85 -4.90 -25.58
CA VAL A 31 -2.13 -5.55 -25.87
C VAL A 31 -1.97 -6.61 -26.96
N ILE A 32 -2.59 -7.78 -26.75
CA ILE A 32 -2.73 -8.85 -27.73
C ILE A 32 -4.21 -8.96 -28.11
N GLU A 33 -4.49 -8.74 -29.39
CA GLU A 33 -5.85 -8.88 -29.95
C GLU A 33 -6.21 -10.37 -30.12
N ASN A 34 -7.46 -10.73 -29.81
CA ASN A 34 -8.00 -12.08 -29.96
C ASN A 34 -7.15 -13.17 -29.29
N GLY A 35 -6.67 -12.88 -28.08
CA GLY A 35 -5.72 -13.72 -27.33
C GLY A 35 -6.37 -14.83 -26.50
N THR A 36 -5.52 -15.77 -26.08
CA THR A 36 -5.88 -16.85 -25.15
C THR A 36 -4.84 -16.94 -24.03
N VAL A 37 -5.28 -17.08 -22.78
CA VAL A 37 -4.40 -17.24 -21.61
C VAL A 37 -4.60 -18.64 -21.02
N ILE A 38 -3.49 -19.30 -20.71
CA ILE A 38 -3.47 -20.64 -20.11
C ILE A 38 -2.83 -20.52 -18.73
N VAL A 39 -3.50 -21.05 -17.72
CA VAL A 39 -3.05 -21.10 -16.34
C VAL A 39 -2.93 -22.57 -15.94
N THR A 40 -1.73 -22.97 -15.56
CA THR A 40 -1.39 -24.34 -15.14
C THR A 40 -0.82 -24.26 -13.73
N GLN A 41 -1.38 -25.03 -12.80
CA GLN A 41 -0.99 -25.05 -11.38
C GLN A 41 -1.00 -23.65 -10.73
N GLY A 42 -1.96 -22.81 -11.14
CA GLY A 42 -2.12 -21.45 -10.62
C GLY A 42 -1.13 -20.42 -11.18
N ILE A 43 -0.31 -20.78 -12.17
CA ILE A 43 0.64 -19.88 -12.83
C ILE A 43 0.25 -19.73 -14.29
N ILE A 44 0.36 -18.51 -14.84
CA ILE A 44 0.20 -18.28 -16.28
C ILE A 44 1.32 -19.03 -17.01
N SER A 45 0.98 -20.10 -17.72
CA SER A 45 1.94 -20.90 -18.48
C SER A 45 2.13 -20.37 -19.89
N HIS A 46 1.06 -19.85 -20.51
CA HIS A 46 1.09 -19.33 -21.88
C HIS A 46 0.15 -18.14 -22.07
N VAL A 47 0.57 -17.20 -22.91
CA VAL A 47 -0.29 -16.15 -23.48
C VAL A 47 -0.16 -16.24 -24.99
N LEU A 48 -1.22 -16.73 -25.63
CA LEU A 48 -1.24 -17.05 -27.05
C LEU A 48 -1.93 -15.94 -27.85
N LYS A 49 -1.40 -15.67 -29.04
CA LYS A 49 -2.03 -14.86 -30.08
C LYS A 49 -3.07 -15.69 -30.84
N GLN A 50 -3.93 -14.99 -31.56
CA GLN A 50 -4.91 -15.64 -32.43
C GLN A 50 -4.25 -16.59 -33.43
N GLY A 51 -4.75 -17.83 -33.50
CA GLY A 51 -4.29 -18.84 -34.44
C GLY A 51 -3.06 -19.65 -33.98
N GLU A 52 -2.44 -19.31 -32.85
CA GLU A 52 -1.41 -20.18 -32.28
C GLU A 52 -2.03 -21.48 -31.74
N PRO A 53 -1.37 -22.63 -31.93
CA PRO A 53 -1.89 -23.91 -31.47
C PRO A 53 -1.90 -23.96 -29.94
N LEU A 54 -2.93 -24.60 -29.38
CA LEU A 54 -2.98 -24.87 -27.94
C LEU A 54 -1.93 -25.93 -27.57
N PRO A 55 -0.97 -25.63 -26.68
CA PRO A 55 0.08 -26.57 -26.28
C PRO A 55 -0.39 -27.59 -25.23
N VAL A 56 -1.68 -27.58 -24.91
CA VAL A 56 -2.31 -28.42 -23.88
C VAL A 56 -3.61 -29.04 -24.42
N ASN A 57 -4.03 -30.15 -23.80
CA ASN A 57 -5.31 -30.76 -24.12
C ASN A 57 -6.44 -30.02 -23.40
N LEU A 58 -7.41 -29.51 -24.17
CA LEU A 58 -8.57 -28.76 -23.65
C LEU A 58 -9.36 -29.53 -22.58
N ASN A 59 -9.40 -30.86 -22.66
CA ASN A 59 -10.16 -31.69 -21.73
C ASN A 59 -9.55 -31.74 -20.32
N ASP A 60 -8.29 -31.35 -20.17
CA ASP A 60 -7.60 -31.35 -18.88
C ASP A 60 -7.77 -30.02 -18.12
N TYR A 61 -8.42 -29.02 -18.74
CA TYR A 61 -8.53 -27.65 -18.23
C TYR A 61 -9.99 -27.21 -18.15
N ASN A 62 -10.31 -26.36 -17.19
CA ASN A 62 -11.55 -25.60 -17.21
C ASN A 62 -11.45 -24.50 -18.28
N VAL A 63 -12.47 -24.36 -19.13
CA VAL A 63 -12.45 -23.39 -20.24
C VAL A 63 -13.45 -22.27 -19.99
N ILE A 64 -12.97 -21.03 -20.02
CA ILE A 64 -13.76 -19.81 -20.01
C ILE A 64 -13.70 -19.18 -21.40
N ASP A 65 -14.87 -18.86 -21.96
CA ASP A 65 -14.98 -18.09 -23.20
C ASP A 65 -15.11 -16.60 -22.89
N ALA A 66 -14.09 -15.83 -23.26
CA ALA A 66 -14.00 -14.38 -23.05
C ALA A 66 -14.36 -13.58 -24.32
N THR A 67 -15.11 -14.16 -25.25
CA THR A 67 -15.57 -13.48 -26.48
C THR A 67 -16.17 -12.12 -26.16
N GLY A 68 -15.64 -11.07 -26.81
CA GLY A 68 -16.09 -9.68 -26.64
C GLY A 68 -15.71 -9.04 -25.30
N LYS A 69 -14.83 -9.67 -24.51
CA LYS A 69 -14.32 -9.15 -23.24
C LYS A 69 -12.83 -8.82 -23.34
N ALA A 70 -12.39 -7.87 -22.52
CA ALA A 70 -10.97 -7.66 -22.25
C ALA A 70 -10.56 -8.52 -21.05
N LEU A 71 -9.36 -9.10 -21.13
CA LEU A 71 -8.68 -9.79 -20.04
C LEU A 71 -7.52 -8.91 -19.57
N LEU A 72 -7.53 -8.58 -18.28
CA LEU A 72 -6.53 -7.74 -17.64
C LEU A 72 -5.88 -8.50 -16.48
N PRO A 73 -4.65 -8.15 -16.07
CA PRO A 73 -4.11 -8.57 -14.78
C PRO A 73 -5.01 -8.07 -13.65
N GLY A 74 -5.02 -8.77 -12.52
CA GLY A 74 -5.65 -8.25 -11.31
C GLY A 74 -4.99 -6.93 -10.89
N PHE A 75 -5.79 -6.00 -10.39
CA PHE A 75 -5.27 -4.70 -9.98
C PHE A 75 -4.46 -4.80 -8.69
N VAL A 76 -3.48 -3.93 -8.58
CA VAL A 76 -2.64 -3.78 -7.39
C VAL A 76 -2.95 -2.42 -6.78
N ASP A 77 -3.35 -2.40 -5.50
CA ASP A 77 -3.48 -1.16 -4.73
C ASP A 77 -2.24 -0.99 -3.83
N PRO A 78 -1.26 -0.16 -4.20
CA PRO A 78 0.06 -0.14 -3.56
C PRO A 78 0.11 0.70 -2.27
N HIS A 79 -1.03 1.23 -1.82
CA HIS A 79 -1.07 2.12 -0.68
C HIS A 79 -2.45 2.13 0.01
N THR A 80 -2.57 1.45 1.15
CA THR A 80 -3.80 1.51 1.95
C THR A 80 -3.53 1.52 3.45
N HIS A 81 -4.49 2.04 4.21
CA HIS A 81 -4.59 1.83 5.66
C HIS A 81 -5.90 1.09 5.97
N PHE A 82 -6.06 -0.13 5.46
CA PHE A 82 -7.34 -0.83 5.50
C PHE A 82 -7.68 -1.50 6.85
N VAL A 83 -6.69 -1.71 7.73
CA VAL A 83 -6.90 -2.26 9.07
C VAL A 83 -6.96 -1.13 10.09
N PHE A 84 -8.18 -0.78 10.50
CA PHE A 84 -8.45 0.24 11.52
C PHE A 84 -9.78 -0.02 12.22
N GLY A 85 -9.88 0.45 13.46
CA GLY A 85 -11.12 0.43 14.26
C GLY A 85 -11.94 1.71 14.08
N GLY A 86 -13.26 1.58 14.19
CA GLY A 86 -14.20 2.69 14.10
C GLY A 86 -14.30 3.32 12.71
N TYR A 87 -15.00 4.46 12.64
CA TYR A 87 -15.16 5.29 11.45
C TYR A 87 -15.09 6.78 11.85
N ARG A 88 -15.00 7.68 10.88
CA ARG A 88 -14.85 9.14 11.06
C ARG A 88 -15.98 9.94 10.39
N GLU A 89 -17.18 9.38 10.34
CA GLU A 89 -18.38 9.98 9.74
C GLU A 89 -18.80 11.31 10.40
N GLU A 90 -18.54 11.46 11.70
CA GLU A 90 -18.83 12.71 12.41
C GLU A 90 -17.91 13.84 11.93
N GLU A 91 -16.64 13.54 11.68
CA GLU A 91 -15.71 14.53 11.14
C GLU A 91 -16.06 14.96 9.72
N PHE A 92 -16.58 14.05 8.91
CA PHE A 92 -17.12 14.39 7.60
C PHE A 92 -18.22 15.46 7.75
N SER A 93 -19.12 15.27 8.72
CA SER A 93 -20.17 16.24 9.04
C SER A 93 -19.60 17.57 9.53
N TRP A 94 -18.51 17.57 10.31
CA TRP A 94 -17.86 18.79 10.81
C TRP A 94 -17.18 19.57 9.68
N ARG A 95 -16.46 18.88 8.79
CA ARG A 95 -15.86 19.47 7.59
C ARG A 95 -16.92 20.08 6.67
N MET A 96 -18.06 19.42 6.47
CA MET A 96 -19.16 19.97 5.67
C MET A 96 -19.74 21.26 6.26
N ARG A 97 -19.61 21.49 7.57
CA ARG A 97 -20.03 22.74 8.23
C ARG A 97 -18.96 23.84 8.17
N GLY A 98 -17.79 23.56 7.62
CA GLY A 98 -16.68 24.49 7.52
C GLY A 98 -15.79 24.54 8.77
N ASP A 99 -15.88 23.57 9.68
CA ASP A 99 -14.96 23.48 10.82
C ASP A 99 -13.52 23.27 10.29
N SER A 100 -12.55 24.05 10.80
CA SER A 100 -11.16 23.94 10.37
C SER A 100 -10.55 22.61 10.82
N TYR A 101 -9.55 22.12 10.07
CA TYR A 101 -8.82 20.90 10.43
C TYR A 101 -8.28 20.93 11.87
N MET A 102 -7.75 22.08 12.29
CA MET A 102 -7.25 22.29 13.65
C MET A 102 -8.36 22.21 14.70
N ALA A 103 -9.52 22.82 14.46
CA ALA A 103 -10.67 22.72 15.38
C ALA A 103 -11.22 21.29 15.50
N ILE A 104 -11.15 20.52 14.41
CA ILE A 104 -11.52 19.09 14.39
C ILE A 104 -10.53 18.26 15.22
N MET A 105 -9.22 18.51 15.08
CA MET A 105 -8.20 17.86 15.89
C MET A 105 -8.33 18.18 17.39
N GLU A 106 -8.61 19.44 17.74
CA GLU A 106 -8.79 19.87 19.13
C GLU A 106 -9.99 19.17 19.82
N ARG A 107 -11.02 18.79 19.04
CA ARG A 107 -12.15 17.98 19.52
C ARG A 107 -11.85 16.48 19.62
N GLY A 108 -10.60 16.07 19.38
CA GLY A 108 -10.19 14.67 19.39
C GLY A 108 -10.54 13.89 18.13
N GLY A 109 -10.80 14.61 17.02
CA GLY A 109 -10.87 14.07 15.67
C GLY A 109 -9.48 13.80 15.07
N GLY A 110 -9.41 13.60 13.76
CA GLY A 110 -8.17 13.24 13.07
C GLY A 110 -7.73 11.80 13.34
N ILE A 111 -6.44 11.57 13.14
CA ILE A 111 -5.77 10.29 13.41
C ILE A 111 -5.95 9.82 14.87
N VAL A 112 -6.15 10.74 15.82
CA VAL A 112 -6.35 10.43 17.24
C VAL A 112 -7.65 9.63 17.45
N SER A 113 -8.71 9.96 16.72
CA SER A 113 -9.99 9.26 16.81
C SER A 113 -9.85 7.80 16.36
N THR A 114 -9.24 7.59 15.20
CA THR A 114 -8.95 6.24 14.68
C THR A 114 -8.00 5.49 15.60
N THR A 115 -6.96 6.15 16.12
CA THR A 115 -5.99 5.51 17.03
C THR A 115 -6.70 4.97 18.28
N ARG A 116 -7.56 5.78 18.91
CA ARG A 116 -8.34 5.36 20.07
C ARG A 116 -9.25 4.16 19.75
N ALA A 117 -9.92 4.18 18.60
CA ALA A 117 -10.80 3.10 18.19
C ALA A 117 -10.02 1.80 17.87
N THR A 118 -8.88 1.89 17.18
CA THR A 118 -8.00 0.75 16.87
C THR A 118 -7.35 0.16 18.12
N ARG A 119 -6.92 0.99 19.08
CA ARG A 119 -6.41 0.53 20.39
C ARG A 119 -7.49 -0.28 21.13
N LYS A 120 -8.73 0.20 21.15
CA LYS A 120 -9.87 -0.45 21.83
C LYS A 120 -10.34 -1.74 21.16
N ALA A 121 -10.28 -1.82 19.83
CA ALA A 121 -10.73 -2.98 19.08
C ALA A 121 -9.90 -4.22 19.40
N THR A 122 -10.55 -5.37 19.48
CA THR A 122 -9.88 -6.68 19.57
C THR A 122 -9.28 -7.07 18.21
N GLU A 123 -8.38 -8.05 18.22
CA GLU A 123 -7.80 -8.59 16.99
C GLU A 123 -8.88 -9.18 16.07
N GLU A 124 -9.83 -9.94 16.61
CA GLU A 124 -10.93 -10.54 15.84
C GLU A 124 -11.82 -9.48 15.18
N GLU A 125 -12.18 -8.41 15.89
CA GLU A 125 -12.97 -7.31 15.31
C GLU A 125 -12.24 -6.63 14.13
N LEU A 126 -10.92 -6.49 14.22
CA LEU A 126 -10.09 -5.94 13.15
C LEU A 126 -9.96 -6.91 11.96
N VAL A 127 -9.87 -8.22 12.22
CA VAL A 127 -9.91 -9.25 11.16
C VAL A 127 -11.26 -9.22 10.44
N ASP A 128 -12.38 -9.20 11.17
CA ASP A 128 -13.71 -9.22 10.58
C ASP A 128 -13.97 -7.99 9.69
N THR A 129 -13.63 -6.80 10.20
CA THR A 129 -13.79 -5.55 9.43
C THR A 129 -12.79 -5.44 8.28
N GLY A 130 -11.54 -5.89 8.48
CA GLY A 130 -10.53 -6.00 7.43
C GLY A 130 -11.00 -6.90 6.29
N ARG A 131 -11.54 -8.09 6.61
CA ARG A 131 -12.07 -9.04 5.61
C ARG A 131 -13.20 -8.42 4.78
N GLN A 132 -14.13 -7.71 5.40
CA GLN A 132 -15.21 -7.03 4.66
C GLN A 132 -14.68 -5.98 3.66
N ARG A 133 -13.60 -5.28 4.03
CA ARG A 133 -12.93 -4.31 3.15
C ARG A 133 -12.22 -5.01 2.00
N LEU A 134 -11.52 -6.13 2.26
CA LEU A 134 -10.91 -6.97 1.23
C LEU A 134 -11.95 -7.53 0.26
N ASP A 135 -13.08 -8.04 0.75
CA ASP A 135 -14.19 -8.51 -0.08
C ASP A 135 -14.70 -7.39 -1.02
N ALA A 136 -14.75 -6.14 -0.54
CA ALA A 136 -15.14 -5.00 -1.34
C ALA A 136 -14.10 -4.64 -2.40
N MET A 137 -12.81 -4.64 -2.05
CA MET A 137 -11.70 -4.40 -2.97
C MET A 137 -11.61 -5.48 -4.06
N LEU A 138 -11.80 -6.75 -3.69
CA LEU A 138 -11.78 -7.87 -4.64
C LEU A 138 -12.89 -7.76 -5.69
N ARG A 139 -14.09 -7.30 -5.30
CA ARG A 139 -15.19 -7.03 -6.25
C ARG A 139 -14.86 -5.94 -7.27
N LEU A 140 -13.90 -5.05 -6.96
CA LEU A 140 -13.39 -4.02 -7.87
C LEU A 140 -12.23 -4.53 -8.75
N GLY A 141 -11.86 -5.81 -8.64
CA GLY A 141 -10.79 -6.43 -9.41
C GLY A 141 -9.39 -6.31 -8.79
N ILE A 142 -9.29 -5.84 -7.55
CA ILE A 142 -8.02 -5.78 -6.83
C ILE A 142 -7.68 -7.20 -6.35
N THR A 143 -6.48 -7.68 -6.66
CA THR A 143 -6.02 -9.02 -6.25
C THR A 143 -4.84 -8.95 -5.29
N THR A 144 -4.13 -7.83 -5.28
CA THR A 144 -3.01 -7.57 -4.37
C THR A 144 -3.16 -6.17 -3.80
N LEU A 145 -2.94 -6.01 -2.50
CA LEU A 145 -2.86 -4.69 -1.88
C LEU A 145 -1.66 -4.60 -0.95
N GLU A 146 -1.22 -3.38 -0.72
CA GLU A 146 -0.39 -3.02 0.41
C GLU A 146 -1.26 -2.51 1.56
N GLY A 147 -0.95 -2.95 2.78
CA GLY A 147 -1.61 -2.52 4.01
C GLY A 147 -0.62 -1.99 5.02
N LYS A 148 -0.90 -0.79 5.54
CA LYS A 148 -0.06 -0.12 6.54
C LYS A 148 -0.67 -0.23 7.93
N SER A 149 0.20 -0.40 8.92
CA SER A 149 -0.15 -0.11 10.32
C SER A 149 -0.22 1.40 10.56
N GLY A 150 0.06 1.88 11.77
CA GLY A 150 0.13 3.32 12.06
C GLY A 150 -1.09 3.93 12.72
N TYR A 151 -2.13 3.16 13.03
CA TYR A 151 -3.22 3.58 13.93
C TYR A 151 -3.09 3.03 15.35
N GLY A 152 -1.92 2.51 15.73
CA GLY A 152 -1.63 2.09 17.09
C GLY A 152 -0.82 3.12 17.82
N LEU A 153 0.31 3.54 17.22
CA LEU A 153 1.29 4.47 17.81
C LEU A 153 1.81 4.00 19.20
N ASP A 154 1.63 2.72 19.51
CA ASP A 154 2.14 2.02 20.67
C ASP A 154 2.53 0.59 20.24
N ARG A 155 3.31 -0.09 21.09
CA ARG A 155 3.84 -1.41 20.75
C ARG A 155 2.74 -2.43 20.47
N GLU A 156 1.78 -2.54 21.37
CA GLU A 156 0.79 -3.62 21.35
C GLU A 156 -0.12 -3.50 20.12
N THR A 157 -0.58 -2.30 19.83
CA THR A 157 -1.55 -2.04 18.77
C THR A 157 -0.91 -2.01 17.39
N GLU A 158 0.35 -1.57 17.26
CA GLU A 158 1.09 -1.69 16.01
C GLU A 158 1.32 -3.17 15.65
N LEU A 159 1.81 -3.98 16.60
CA LEU A 159 2.00 -5.42 16.37
C LEU A 159 0.66 -6.13 16.09
N LYS A 160 -0.43 -5.73 16.78
CA LYS A 160 -1.78 -6.23 16.52
C LYS A 160 -2.21 -5.96 15.08
N GLN A 161 -2.07 -4.73 14.56
CA GLN A 161 -2.43 -4.41 13.17
C GLN A 161 -1.63 -5.26 12.17
N LEU A 162 -0.33 -5.42 12.38
CA LEU A 162 0.51 -6.24 11.48
C LEU A 162 0.11 -7.73 11.53
N ARG A 163 -0.18 -8.28 12.71
CA ARG A 163 -0.67 -9.66 12.86
C ARG A 163 -2.05 -9.86 12.23
N VAL A 164 -2.95 -8.88 12.34
CA VAL A 164 -4.23 -8.89 11.62
C VAL A 164 -4.00 -8.96 10.12
N MET A 165 -3.10 -8.15 9.56
CA MET A 165 -2.80 -8.18 8.12
C MET A 165 -2.18 -9.51 7.69
N GLN A 166 -1.27 -10.08 8.47
CA GLN A 166 -0.71 -11.41 8.23
C GLN A 166 -1.80 -12.49 8.22
N ARG A 167 -2.69 -12.49 9.22
CA ARG A 167 -3.82 -13.42 9.27
C ARG A 167 -4.77 -13.25 8.10
N LEU A 168 -5.05 -12.00 7.70
CA LEU A 168 -5.89 -11.71 6.54
C LEU A 168 -5.27 -12.22 5.23
N ASN A 169 -3.95 -12.09 5.08
CA ASN A 169 -3.21 -12.68 3.96
C ASN A 169 -3.36 -14.21 3.89
N ASP A 170 -3.38 -14.88 5.05
CA ASP A 170 -3.47 -16.34 5.11
C ASP A 170 -4.89 -16.87 4.80
N ILE A 171 -5.94 -16.10 5.12
CA ILE A 171 -7.33 -16.56 5.03
C ILE A 171 -8.13 -15.99 3.86
N HIS A 172 -7.65 -14.91 3.22
CA HIS A 172 -8.32 -14.24 2.12
C HIS A 172 -7.63 -14.56 0.78
N PRO A 173 -8.35 -14.67 -0.35
CA PRO A 173 -7.74 -14.91 -1.67
C PRO A 173 -6.94 -13.74 -2.26
N MET A 174 -6.90 -12.59 -1.59
CA MET A 174 -6.09 -11.44 -2.03
C MET A 174 -4.75 -11.48 -1.31
N ASP A 175 -3.68 -11.12 -2.02
CA ASP A 175 -2.37 -10.95 -1.41
C ASP A 175 -2.31 -9.62 -0.64
N VAL A 176 -1.85 -9.66 0.61
CA VAL A 176 -1.66 -8.51 1.48
C VAL A 176 -0.18 -8.34 1.79
N VAL A 177 0.42 -7.27 1.26
CA VAL A 177 1.80 -6.86 1.57
C VAL A 177 1.76 -5.91 2.75
N SER A 178 2.36 -6.29 3.88
CA SER A 178 2.32 -5.47 5.10
C SER A 178 3.47 -4.47 5.18
N THR A 179 3.15 -3.23 5.55
CA THR A 179 4.10 -2.15 5.81
C THR A 179 3.96 -1.66 7.25
N TYR A 180 5.08 -1.58 7.95
CA TYR A 180 5.13 -0.98 9.28
C TYR A 180 5.16 0.54 9.20
N MET A 181 4.15 1.20 9.74
CA MET A 181 4.07 2.67 9.76
C MET A 181 3.83 3.20 11.17
N GLY A 182 4.58 2.72 12.16
CA GLY A 182 4.42 3.25 13.52
C GLY A 182 4.82 4.74 13.64
N ALA A 183 5.62 5.26 12.70
CA ALA A 183 5.94 6.67 12.57
C ALA A 183 4.92 7.42 11.68
N HIS A 184 3.62 7.22 11.96
CA HIS A 184 2.52 7.88 11.24
C HIS A 184 2.14 9.23 11.89
N ALA A 185 2.16 9.29 13.21
CA ALA A 185 1.98 10.54 13.95
C ALA A 185 2.65 10.43 15.33
N VAL A 186 2.74 11.57 16.02
CA VAL A 186 3.24 11.63 17.39
C VAL A 186 2.05 11.48 18.35
N PRO A 187 1.92 10.35 19.05
CA PRO A 187 0.84 10.17 20.02
C PRO A 187 0.96 11.17 21.19
N GLN A 188 -0.17 11.49 21.82
CA GLN A 188 -0.27 12.58 22.80
C GLN A 188 0.69 12.44 23.98
N GLU A 189 0.95 11.20 24.42
CA GLU A 189 1.89 10.87 25.48
C GLU A 189 3.36 11.15 25.12
N TRP A 190 3.67 11.39 23.83
CA TRP A 190 5.00 11.75 23.31
C TRP A 190 5.09 13.18 22.78
N LYS A 191 4.05 14.01 22.93
CA LYS A 191 4.06 15.39 22.44
C LYS A 191 5.24 16.19 23.00
N GLY A 192 6.01 16.84 22.13
CA GLY A 192 7.24 17.57 22.48
C GLY A 192 8.46 16.67 22.74
N ARG A 193 8.34 15.37 22.47
CA ARG A 193 9.40 14.35 22.60
C ARG A 193 9.49 13.50 21.32
N GLU A 194 9.33 14.14 20.17
CA GLU A 194 9.26 13.51 18.85
C GLU A 194 10.52 12.69 18.54
N ASP A 195 11.70 13.21 18.87
CA ASP A 195 12.96 12.49 18.68
C ASP A 195 13.04 11.22 19.51
N ALA A 196 12.56 11.26 20.76
CA ALA A 196 12.51 10.10 21.64
C ALA A 196 11.46 9.08 21.17
N PHE A 197 10.37 9.53 20.53
CA PHE A 197 9.43 8.62 19.90
C PHE A 197 10.08 7.92 18.70
N ILE A 198 10.83 8.63 17.86
CA ILE A 198 11.62 8.00 16.79
C ILE A 198 12.66 7.04 17.35
N ASP A 199 13.33 7.37 18.46
CA ASP A 199 14.27 6.44 19.11
C ASP A 199 13.54 5.17 19.60
N PHE A 200 12.35 5.30 20.19
CA PHE A 200 11.51 4.15 20.55
C PHE A 200 11.16 3.28 19.32
N GLN A 201 10.79 3.92 18.21
CA GLN A 201 10.49 3.22 16.97
C GLN A 201 11.72 2.45 16.46
N ILE A 202 12.90 3.07 16.50
CA ILE A 202 14.16 2.48 16.04
C ILE A 202 14.63 1.35 16.96
N GLU A 203 14.73 1.60 18.26
CA GLU A 203 15.39 0.72 19.21
C GLU A 203 14.48 -0.40 19.71
N ALA A 204 13.17 -0.14 19.78
CA ALA A 204 12.22 -1.09 20.36
C ALA A 204 11.33 -1.76 19.31
N MET A 205 10.88 -1.05 18.27
CA MET A 205 9.87 -1.58 17.35
C MET A 205 10.46 -2.26 16.12
N LEU A 206 11.39 -1.61 15.40
CA LEU A 206 11.99 -2.20 14.18
C LEU A 206 12.60 -3.60 14.43
N PRO A 207 13.35 -3.86 15.53
CA PRO A 207 13.88 -5.19 15.79
C PRO A 207 12.80 -6.25 16.00
N LEU A 208 11.68 -5.89 16.63
CA LEU A 208 10.55 -6.80 16.86
C LEU A 208 9.83 -7.12 15.56
N VAL A 209 9.50 -6.10 14.76
CA VAL A 209 8.84 -6.26 13.46
C VAL A 209 9.67 -7.14 12.52
N ALA A 210 10.99 -6.90 12.47
CA ALA A 210 11.90 -7.69 11.65
C ALA A 210 12.05 -9.13 12.16
N LYS A 211 12.20 -9.33 13.48
CA LYS A 211 12.33 -10.67 14.09
C LYS A 211 11.08 -11.53 13.86
N GLU A 212 9.90 -10.95 14.01
CA GLU A 212 8.62 -11.63 13.79
C GLU A 212 8.21 -11.68 12.30
N ARG A 213 8.97 -11.03 11.40
CA ARG A 213 8.70 -10.94 9.95
C ARG A 213 7.29 -10.43 9.64
N LEU A 214 6.88 -9.41 10.38
CA LEU A 214 5.51 -8.88 10.33
C LEU A 214 5.27 -7.87 9.19
N ALA A 215 6.32 -7.35 8.57
CA ALA A 215 6.23 -6.39 7.49
C ALA A 215 7.37 -6.58 6.48
N GLU A 216 7.13 -6.21 5.23
CA GLU A 216 8.15 -6.14 4.17
C GLU A 216 8.82 -4.76 4.10
N ALA A 217 8.09 -3.72 4.50
CA ALA A 217 8.49 -2.34 4.36
C ALA A 217 8.28 -1.56 5.66
N ALA A 218 8.97 -0.42 5.75
CA ALA A 218 8.74 0.59 6.78
C ALA A 218 8.42 1.93 6.11
N ASP A 219 7.46 2.65 6.68
CA ASP A 219 6.96 3.92 6.16
C ASP A 219 6.92 4.96 7.27
N ILE A 220 6.96 6.23 6.89
CA ILE A 220 6.97 7.37 7.79
C ILE A 220 6.23 8.53 7.16
N PHE A 221 5.50 9.28 7.99
CA PHE A 221 4.87 10.51 7.55
C PHE A 221 5.82 11.70 7.68
N CYS A 222 6.53 12.02 6.60
CA CYS A 222 7.48 13.13 6.56
C CYS A 222 6.76 14.44 6.21
N GLU A 223 6.34 15.17 7.24
CA GLU A 223 5.52 16.36 7.10
C GLU A 223 5.77 17.36 8.24
N LYS A 224 5.56 18.65 7.95
CA LYS A 224 5.64 19.74 8.91
C LYS A 224 4.69 19.49 10.08
N GLY A 225 5.27 19.44 11.28
CA GLY A 225 4.50 19.21 12.51
C GLY A 225 4.24 17.73 12.81
N VAL A 226 4.78 16.82 12.00
CA VAL A 226 4.74 15.36 12.25
C VAL A 226 6.17 14.84 12.43
N PHE A 227 6.87 14.50 11.34
CA PHE A 227 8.29 14.11 11.38
C PHE A 227 9.11 14.88 10.33
N SER A 228 10.22 15.46 10.79
CA SER A 228 11.16 16.22 9.95
C SER A 228 11.99 15.32 9.03
N ILE A 229 12.61 15.90 8.01
CA ILE A 229 13.58 15.23 7.11
C ILE A 229 14.67 14.48 7.89
N ASN A 230 15.22 15.08 8.95
CA ASN A 230 16.28 14.44 9.74
C ASN A 230 15.77 13.23 10.53
N GLN A 231 14.57 13.32 11.10
CA GLN A 231 13.91 12.22 11.79
C GLN A 231 13.59 11.09 10.82
N SER A 232 13.01 11.41 9.66
CA SER A 232 12.68 10.46 8.60
C SER A 232 13.91 9.73 8.07
N ARG A 233 15.00 10.46 7.82
CA ARG A 233 16.28 9.88 7.41
C ARG A 233 16.80 8.87 8.42
N ARG A 234 16.87 9.27 9.70
CA ARG A 234 17.38 8.43 10.78
C ARG A 234 16.54 7.15 10.93
N TYR A 235 15.21 7.29 10.88
CA TYR A 235 14.29 6.17 10.98
C TYR A 235 14.39 5.19 9.81
N LEU A 236 14.33 5.69 8.56
CA LEU A 236 14.33 4.82 7.38
C LEU A 236 15.68 4.13 7.15
N LEU A 237 16.80 4.78 7.45
CA LEU A 237 18.12 4.12 7.44
C LEU A 237 18.19 2.98 8.46
N ALA A 238 17.65 3.18 9.66
CA ALA A 238 17.57 2.12 10.66
C ALA A 238 16.65 0.99 10.20
N ALA A 239 15.49 1.30 9.61
CA ALA A 239 14.56 0.29 9.07
C ALA A 239 15.22 -0.56 7.97
N ALA A 240 15.94 0.08 7.05
CA ALA A 240 16.71 -0.60 6.03
C ALA A 240 17.79 -1.52 6.62
N SER A 241 18.46 -1.11 7.70
CA SER A 241 19.45 -1.96 8.40
C SER A 241 18.83 -3.21 9.05
N HIS A 242 17.52 -3.19 9.30
CA HIS A 242 16.72 -4.33 9.78
C HIS A 242 16.08 -5.14 8.64
N GLY A 243 16.38 -4.81 7.37
CA GLY A 243 15.88 -5.53 6.20
C GLY A 243 14.47 -5.10 5.76
N LEU A 244 13.92 -4.03 6.33
CA LEU A 244 12.64 -3.47 5.90
C LEU A 244 12.87 -2.47 4.76
N LYS A 245 12.14 -2.63 3.66
CA LYS A 245 12.26 -1.76 2.50
C LYS A 245 11.66 -0.38 2.81
N PRO A 246 12.38 0.74 2.59
CA PRO A 246 11.87 2.06 2.96
C PRO A 246 10.78 2.55 1.98
N LYS A 247 9.74 3.18 2.52
CA LYS A 247 8.68 3.94 1.85
C LYS A 247 8.48 5.27 2.58
N MET A 248 7.84 6.25 1.95
CA MET A 248 7.62 7.54 2.58
C MET A 248 6.35 8.22 2.09
N HIS A 249 5.49 8.66 3.01
CA HIS A 249 4.54 9.73 2.72
C HIS A 249 5.31 11.05 2.68
N ALA A 250 5.35 11.68 1.51
CA ALA A 250 6.23 12.80 1.22
C ALA A 250 5.45 13.96 0.59
N ASP A 251 5.77 15.17 1.05
CA ASP A 251 5.33 16.44 0.48
C ASP A 251 3.81 16.48 0.20
N GLU A 252 3.00 16.00 1.14
CA GLU A 252 1.54 15.97 1.02
C GLU A 252 0.94 17.37 1.16
N ILE A 253 1.38 18.13 2.17
CA ILE A 253 0.80 19.43 2.55
C ILE A 253 1.82 20.55 2.38
N VAL A 254 3.09 20.28 2.74
CA VAL A 254 4.19 21.25 2.60
C VAL A 254 5.32 20.61 1.83
N SER A 255 5.91 21.35 0.89
CA SER A 255 7.17 20.98 0.24
C SER A 255 8.30 21.02 1.28
N LEU A 256 8.63 19.86 1.85
CA LEU A 256 9.61 19.70 2.92
C LEU A 256 10.94 19.14 2.41
N GLY A 257 10.94 18.59 1.20
CA GLY A 257 12.06 17.85 0.61
C GLY A 257 11.92 16.33 0.79
N GLY A 258 10.69 15.84 0.99
CA GLY A 258 10.42 14.41 1.24
C GLY A 258 10.71 13.56 0.00
N ALA A 259 10.34 14.04 -1.19
CA ALA A 259 10.62 13.39 -2.46
C ALA A 259 12.13 13.21 -2.71
N GLU A 260 12.92 14.25 -2.44
CA GLU A 260 14.38 14.23 -2.54
C GLU A 260 14.99 13.22 -1.57
N LEU A 261 14.54 13.22 -0.31
CA LEU A 261 15.00 12.25 0.68
C LEU A 261 14.62 10.82 0.30
N ALA A 262 13.40 10.60 -0.18
CA ALA A 262 12.95 9.28 -0.61
C ALA A 262 13.79 8.74 -1.78
N ALA A 263 14.14 9.60 -2.73
CA ALA A 263 15.06 9.26 -3.81
C ALA A 263 16.45 8.93 -3.28
N GLU A 264 17.01 9.77 -2.41
CA GLU A 264 18.35 9.57 -1.82
C GLU A 264 18.46 8.25 -1.06
N LEU A 265 17.41 7.86 -0.34
CA LEU A 265 17.37 6.61 0.44
C LEU A 265 16.95 5.39 -0.40
N HIS A 266 16.76 5.56 -1.72
CA HIS A 266 16.28 4.51 -2.62
C HIS A 266 15.00 3.84 -2.09
N CYS A 267 14.05 4.65 -1.62
CA CYS A 267 12.73 4.15 -1.21
C CYS A 267 12.06 3.39 -2.36
N LEU A 268 11.25 2.39 -2.02
CA LEU A 268 10.38 1.71 -2.98
C LEU A 268 9.42 2.70 -3.64
N SER A 269 8.82 3.57 -2.82
CA SER A 269 7.95 4.64 -3.26
C SER A 269 8.09 5.88 -2.39
N ALA A 270 7.76 7.01 -3.01
CA ALA A 270 7.32 8.22 -2.34
C ALA A 270 5.84 8.43 -2.69
N ASP A 271 5.02 8.62 -1.66
CA ASP A 271 3.57 8.59 -1.74
C ASP A 271 3.00 10.00 -1.44
N HIS A 272 1.83 10.33 -2.01
CA HIS A 272 1.22 11.68 -2.07
C HIS A 272 1.84 12.62 -3.12
N LEU A 273 2.92 13.33 -2.77
CA LEU A 273 3.67 14.24 -3.65
C LEU A 273 2.89 15.46 -4.18
N LEU A 274 1.86 15.94 -3.46
CA LEU A 274 1.07 17.10 -3.90
C LEU A 274 1.89 18.40 -3.97
N GLN A 275 2.90 18.52 -3.12
CA GLN A 275 3.81 19.67 -3.01
C GLN A 275 5.26 19.29 -3.32
N ALA A 276 5.48 18.19 -4.04
CA ALA A 276 6.82 17.80 -4.47
C ALA A 276 7.44 18.89 -5.35
N SER A 277 8.73 19.17 -5.15
CA SER A 277 9.50 20.10 -5.96
C SER A 277 9.85 19.48 -7.33
N ASP A 278 10.21 20.32 -8.31
CA ASP A 278 10.72 19.85 -9.60
C ASP A 278 12.03 19.03 -9.40
N GLU A 279 12.86 19.45 -8.45
CA GLU A 279 14.07 18.73 -8.04
C GLU A 279 13.75 17.34 -7.48
N GLY A 280 12.75 17.23 -6.62
CA GLY A 280 12.25 15.97 -6.05
C GLY A 280 11.72 15.03 -7.13
N ILE A 281 10.91 15.54 -8.05
CA ILE A 281 10.40 14.77 -9.19
C ILE A 281 11.56 14.23 -10.05
N ALA A 282 12.56 15.07 -10.36
CA ALA A 282 13.73 14.65 -11.11
C ALA A 282 14.56 13.60 -10.36
N ALA A 283 14.71 13.74 -9.04
CA ALA A 283 15.43 12.79 -8.20
C ALA A 283 14.76 11.41 -8.17
N LEU A 284 13.44 11.36 -7.96
CA LEU A 284 12.67 10.10 -7.99
C LEU A 284 12.81 9.37 -9.33
N ALA A 285 12.73 10.12 -10.43
CA ALA A 285 12.91 9.55 -11.77
C ALA A 285 14.30 8.93 -11.97
N ALA A 286 15.34 9.58 -11.44
CA ALA A 286 16.73 9.15 -11.57
C ALA A 286 17.05 7.89 -10.75
N THR A 287 16.45 7.75 -9.55
CA THR A 287 16.72 6.61 -8.64
C THR A 287 15.76 5.45 -8.83
N GLY A 288 14.64 5.68 -9.52
CA GLY A 288 13.62 4.66 -9.76
C GLY A 288 12.67 4.41 -8.60
N THR A 289 12.64 5.31 -7.62
CA THR A 289 11.61 5.35 -6.60
C THR A 289 10.25 5.63 -7.26
N VAL A 290 9.26 4.81 -6.98
CA VAL A 290 7.92 4.95 -7.57
C VAL A 290 7.21 6.15 -6.95
N ALA A 291 6.65 7.03 -7.79
CA ALA A 291 5.75 8.08 -7.35
C ALA A 291 4.32 7.53 -7.23
N THR A 292 3.86 7.24 -6.01
CA THR A 292 2.49 6.77 -5.76
C THR A 292 1.57 7.97 -5.56
N LEU A 293 0.72 8.24 -6.54
CA LEU A 293 -0.23 9.36 -6.48
C LEU A 293 -1.53 8.92 -5.82
N LEU A 294 -2.04 9.73 -4.89
CA LEU A 294 -3.24 9.45 -4.10
C LEU A 294 -4.34 10.50 -4.36
N PRO A 295 -4.97 10.48 -5.55
CA PRO A 295 -5.87 11.55 -5.99
C PRO A 295 -7.16 11.67 -5.16
N LEU A 296 -7.53 10.65 -4.37
CA LEU A 296 -8.70 10.70 -3.49
C LEU A 296 -8.47 11.51 -2.21
N THR A 297 -7.20 11.64 -1.80
CA THR A 297 -6.81 12.40 -0.60
C THR A 297 -6.60 13.89 -0.94
N ALA A 298 -6.27 14.19 -2.20
CA ALA A 298 -5.95 15.53 -2.69
C ALA A 298 -7.15 16.48 -2.77
#